data_AF-A0A9Q5GTX7-F1
#
_entry.id   AF-A0A9Q5GTX7-F1
#
_cell.length_a   1.000
_cell.length_b   1.000
_cell.length_c   1.000
_cell.angle_alpha   90.00
_cell.angle_beta   90.00
_cell.angle_gamma   90.00
#
_symmetry.space_group_name_H-M   'P 1'
#
loop_
_entity.id
_entity.type
_entity.pdbx_description
1 polymer ?
#
loop_
_entity_poly.entity_id
_entity_poly.type
_entity_poly.pdbx_seq_one_letter_code
_entity_poly.pdbx_strand_id
1 'polypeptide(L)' 'MKSIWQQILRYFYIGKKDPNAPKTRYVAMMHGMNRISILLFLIALVVLVVRLLRKQN' A
#
# COMPACT_ATOMS: atom_id res chain seq x y z
N MET A 1 13.47 -16.70 8.60
CA MET A 1 12.04 -16.33 8.63
C MET A 1 11.92 -14.82 8.49
N LYS A 2 11.29 -14.30 7.43
CA LYS A 2 11.16 -12.84 7.28
C LYS A 2 10.14 -12.35 8.31
N SER A 3 10.62 -11.58 9.30
CA SER A 3 9.81 -10.97 10.36
C SER A 3 8.57 -10.28 9.80
N ILE A 4 7.42 -10.44 10.45
CA ILE A 4 6.15 -9.79 10.09
C ILE A 4 6.34 -8.27 9.93
N TRP A 5 7.20 -7.68 10.77
CA TRP A 5 7.59 -6.27 10.67
C TRP A 5 8.22 -5.92 9.33
N GLN A 6 9.10 -6.77 8.79
CA GLN A 6 9.73 -6.58 7.49
C GLN A 6 8.75 -6.72 6.32
N GLN A 7 7.61 -7.38 6.52
CA GLN A 7 6.52 -7.44 5.55
C GLN A 7 5.74 -6.13 5.61
N ILE A 8 5.33 -5.69 6.81
CA ILE A 8 4.62 -4.42 7.04
C ILE A 8 5.44 -3.23 6.48
N LEU A 9 6.73 -3.13 6.78
CA LEU A 9 7.63 -2.10 6.25
C LEU A 9 7.77 -2.15 4.71
N ARG A 10 7.65 -3.33 4.10
CA ARG A 10 7.62 -3.50 2.63
C ARG A 10 6.30 -3.05 2.02
N TYR A 11 5.19 -3.28 2.72
CA TYR A 11 3.86 -2.80 2.36
C TYR A 11 3.79 -1.26 2.43
N PHE A 12 4.35 -0.66 3.48
CA PHE A 12 4.44 0.79 3.66
C PHE A 12 5.58 1.46 2.89
N TYR A 13 6.38 0.71 2.12
CA TYR A 13 7.47 1.25 1.30
C TYR A 13 8.63 1.93 2.07
N ILE A 14 8.69 1.81 3.41
CA ILE A 14 9.73 2.42 4.27
C ILE A 14 10.97 1.49 4.40
N GLY A 15 10.87 0.22 3.99
CA GLY A 15 11.97 -0.75 4.06
C GLY A 15 13.00 -0.62 2.93
N LYS A 16 14.29 -0.79 3.27
CA LYS A 16 15.39 -0.92 2.29
C LYS A 16 15.08 -2.05 1.29
N LYS A 17 15.27 -1.79 -0.01
CA LYS A 17 15.20 -2.84 -1.05
C LYS A 17 16.23 -3.92 -0.72
N ASP A 18 15.77 -5.16 -0.57
CA ASP A 18 16.65 -6.33 -0.41
C ASP A 18 17.62 -6.37 -1.62
N PRO A 19 18.94 -6.25 -1.44
CA PRO A 19 19.90 -6.25 -2.56
C PRO A 19 19.96 -7.59 -3.30
N ASN A 20 19.57 -8.68 -2.61
CA ASN A 20 19.47 -10.03 -3.17
C ASN A 20 18.06 -10.36 -3.71
N ALA A 21 17.14 -9.39 -3.75
CA ALA A 21 15.81 -9.65 -4.30
C ALA A 21 15.90 -9.87 -5.82
N PRO A 22 15.19 -10.88 -6.36
CA PRO A 22 15.12 -11.08 -7.80
C PRO A 22 14.57 -9.80 -8.44
N LYS A 23 15.38 -9.14 -9.29
CA LYS A 23 15.00 -7.95 -10.06
C LYS A 23 14.09 -8.35 -11.23
N THR A 24 13.06 -9.15 -10.96
CA THR A 24 12.09 -9.56 -11.98
C THR A 24 10.96 -8.55 -12.05
N ARG A 25 10.43 -8.36 -13.26
CA ARG A 25 9.31 -7.45 -13.52
C ARG A 25 8.08 -7.76 -12.66
N TYR A 26 7.90 -9.03 -12.29
CA TYR A 26 6.83 -9.52 -11.42
C TYR A 26 6.87 -8.93 -10.01
N VAL A 27 8.06 -8.80 -9.41
CA VAL A 27 8.22 -8.20 -8.06
C VAL A 27 7.88 -6.71 -8.08
N ALA A 28 8.28 -6.00 -9.14
CA ALA A 28 7.90 -4.60 -9.34
C ALA A 28 6.38 -4.44 -9.55
N MET A 29 5.75 -5.39 -10.26
CA MET A 29 4.30 -5.43 -10.49
C MET A 29 3.51 -5.68 -9.20
N MET A 30 3.91 -6.65 -8.38
CA MET A 30 3.31 -6.89 -7.05
C MET A 30 3.36 -5.63 -6.18
N HIS A 31 4.49 -4.93 -6.21
CA HIS A 31 4.67 -3.67 -5.53
C HIS A 31 3.82 -2.53 -6.10
N GLY A 32 3.58 -2.52 -7.41
CA GLY A 32 2.67 -1.59 -8.08
C GLY A 32 1.21 -1.83 -7.69
N MET A 33 0.78 -3.09 -7.68
CA MET A 33 -0.57 -3.47 -7.23
C MET A 33 -0.84 -3.00 -5.80
N ASN A 34 0.12 -3.14 -4.89
CA ASN A 34 -0.03 -2.67 -3.51
C ASN A 34 -0.13 -1.14 -3.38
N ARG A 35 0.47 -0.38 -4.30
CA ARG A 35 0.32 1.09 -4.33
C ARG A 35 -1.08 1.49 -4.80
N ILE A 36 -1.59 0.79 -5.81
CA ILE A 36 -2.93 1.05 -6.36
C ILE A 36 -4.01 0.73 -5.33
N SER A 37 -3.87 -0.38 -4.59
CA SER A 37 -4.84 -0.74 -3.56
C SER A 37 -4.92 0.29 -2.43
N ILE A 38 -3.77 0.81 -1.95
CA ILE A 38 -3.73 1.87 -0.93
C ILE A 38 -4.36 3.17 -1.47
N LEU A 39 -4.06 3.55 -2.71
CA LEU A 39 -4.60 4.76 -3.31
C LEU A 39 -6.12 4.68 -3.47
N LEU A 40 -6.65 3.56 -3.95
CA LEU A 40 -8.09 3.32 -4.06
C LEU A 40 -8.77 3.31 -2.68
N PHE A 41 -8.14 2.69 -1.68
CA PHE A 41 -8.65 2.70 -0.30
C PHE A 41 -8.73 4.12 0.27
N LEU A 42 -7.70 4.95 0.08
CA LEU A 42 -7.70 6.34 0.53
C LEU A 42 -8.77 7.16 -0.19
N ILE A 43 -8.98 6.96 -1.50
CA ILE A 43 -10.06 7.62 -2.24
C ILE A 43 -11.43 7.23 -1.65
N ALA A 44 -11.67 5.94 -1.41
CA ALA A 44 -12.91 5.48 -0.80
C ALA A 44 -13.12 6.08 0.59
N LEU A 45 -12.05 6.18 1.40
CA LEU A 45 -12.09 6.80 2.72
C LEU A 45 -12.46 8.29 2.64
N VAL A 46 -11.86 9.04 1.71
CA VAL A 46 -12.20 10.45 1.48
C VAL A 46 -13.67 10.60 1.06
N VAL A 47 -14.14 9.78 0.12
CA VAL A 47 -15.55 9.79 -0.31
C VAL A 47 -16.49 9.50 0.87
N LEU A 48 -16.14 8.53 1.71
CA LEU A 48 -16.92 8.18 2.91
C LEU A 48 -16.97 9.35 3.90
N VAL A 49 -15.84 9.99 4.20
CA VAL A 49 -15.75 11.15 5.10
C VAL A 49 -16.57 12.32 4.56
N VAL A 50 -16.42 12.65 3.27
CA VAL A 50 -17.19 13.73 2.62
C VAL A 50 -18.70 13.43 2.67
N ARG A 51 -19.10 12.17 2.42
CA ARG A 51 -20.50 11.75 2.50
C ARG A 51 -21.05 11.84 3.92
N LEU A 52 -20.25 11.49 4.93
CA LEU A 52 -20.64 11.58 6.33
C LEU A 52 -20.83 13.04 6.77
N LEU A 53 -19.88 13.92 6.44
CA LEU A 53 -19.95 15.35 6.74
C LEU A 53 -21.13 16.03 6.04
N ARG A 54 -21.40 15.68 4.77
CA ARG A 54 -22.56 16.21 4.04
C ARG A 54 -23.90 15.72 4.58
N LYS A 55 -23.96 14.53 5.20
CA LYS A 55 -25.19 14.00 5.81
C LYS A 55 -25.48 14.62 7.18
N GLN A 56 -24.46 15.11 7.89
CA GLN A 56 -24.61 15.71 9.22
C GLN A 56 -24.98 17.19 9.21
N ASN A 57 -24.76 17.90 8.10
CA ASN A 57 -25.27 19.24 7.84
C ASN A 57 -26.66 19.18 7.20
#